data_AF-A0ABD5J133-F1
#
_entry.id   AF-A0ABD5J133-F1
#
_cell.length_a   1.000
_cell.length_b   1.000
_cell.length_c   1.000
_cell.angle_alpha   90.00
_cell.angle_beta   90.00
_cell.angle_gamma   90.00
#
_symmetry.space_group_name_H-M   'P 1'
#
loop_
_entity.id
_entity.type
_entity.pdbx_description
1 polymer ?
#
loop_
_entity_poly.entity_id
_entity_poly.type
_entity_poly.pdbx_seq_one_letter_code
_entity_poly.pdbx_strand_id
1 'polypeptide(L)'
;MNPVLENIKFKLSNRANSVLYAREENFYSEIKIFLDFIKSNSLLSAIIHEIEKLNFDIESYLKGDERRHRRFIEYPNDYIQKIALCYSLMKLFSENKLSVLDTLFLNITPSRSIDDRCRVIAQQYFKPLYEYICEQIEDGSTILYLLLRYKHRTEWFHKDRLFSIYESDTKRGEENLTLDLQEYLHNQGIDYPFSTPHSPSGRSDLVGLIETNDPMVLEVKLFNLEKGYDKAYIRKGLVQAYRYAIDYGKPTGYLLIYNLDKRDLSFEKNDDSPIKSVKLGDKEIYIIVVNLYSDGKSASEIKKPLPYIIDDTYLLNFEEE
;
A
#
# COMPACT_ATOMS: atom_id res chain seq x y z
N MET A 1 17.78 5.42 -9.48
CA MET A 1 17.58 5.29 -8.02
C MET A 1 16.74 6.46 -7.53
N ASN A 2 15.66 6.23 -6.77
CA ASN A 2 14.59 7.21 -6.55
C ASN A 2 14.76 8.03 -5.24
N PRO A 3 14.92 9.36 -5.29
CA PRO A 3 15.25 10.19 -4.13
C PRO A 3 14.26 10.14 -2.96
N VAL A 4 12.96 9.93 -3.21
CA VAL A 4 11.95 9.92 -2.14
C VAL A 4 11.90 8.56 -1.43
N LEU A 5 12.05 7.46 -2.17
CA LEU A 5 12.19 6.13 -1.59
C LEU A 5 13.50 6.04 -0.80
N GLU A 6 14.60 6.58 -1.35
CA GLU A 6 15.87 6.73 -0.64
C GLU A 6 15.69 7.55 0.65
N ASN A 7 14.92 8.64 0.61
CA ASN A 7 14.64 9.43 1.81
C ASN A 7 13.80 8.66 2.85
N ILE A 8 12.81 7.87 2.43
CA ILE A 8 12.02 7.02 3.34
C ILE A 8 12.90 5.91 3.93
N LYS A 9 13.65 5.19 3.09
CA LYS A 9 14.60 4.14 3.53
C LYS A 9 15.65 4.70 4.48
N PHE A 10 16.21 5.87 4.17
CA PHE A 10 17.15 6.58 5.04
C PHE A 10 16.53 6.97 6.39
N LYS A 11 15.33 7.57 6.38
CA LYS A 11 14.60 7.95 7.60
C LYS A 11 14.19 6.75 8.44
N LEU A 12 13.81 5.65 7.79
CA LEU A 12 13.45 4.38 8.42
C LEU A 12 14.69 3.74 9.05
N SER A 13 15.79 3.65 8.29
CA SER A 13 17.07 3.11 8.76
C SER A 13 17.61 3.90 9.96
N ASN A 14 17.56 5.23 9.93
CA ASN A 14 18.00 6.05 11.06
C ASN A 14 17.22 5.76 12.34
N ARG A 15 15.88 5.64 12.25
CA ARG A 15 15.04 5.31 13.41
C ARG A 15 15.21 3.85 13.85
N ALA A 16 15.37 2.93 12.91
CA ALA A 16 15.67 1.54 13.21
C ALA A 16 17.00 1.41 13.97
N ASN A 17 18.03 2.15 13.54
CA ASN A 17 19.30 2.22 14.25
C ASN A 17 19.12 2.77 15.67
N SER A 18 18.30 3.80 15.87
CA SER A 18 18.01 4.29 17.22
C SER A 18 17.44 3.20 18.13
N VAL A 19 16.51 2.37 17.64
CA VAL A 19 15.97 1.23 18.40
C VAL A 19 17.02 0.14 18.63
N LEU A 20 17.78 -0.23 17.61
CA LEU A 20 18.80 -1.29 17.68
C LEU A 20 19.93 -0.98 18.67
N TYR A 21 20.23 0.30 18.87
CA TYR A 21 21.27 0.77 19.80
C TYR A 21 20.72 1.42 21.07
N ALA A 22 19.40 1.41 21.26
CA ALA A 22 18.77 1.98 22.45
C ALA A 22 19.15 1.21 23.72
N ARG A 23 19.25 1.98 24.81
CA ARG A 23 19.47 1.49 26.18
C ARG A 23 18.16 1.53 26.94
N GLU A 24 18.15 1.00 28.16
CA GLU A 24 16.95 0.98 29.02
C GLU A 24 16.21 2.33 29.05
N GLU A 25 16.96 3.43 29.21
CA GLU A 25 16.43 4.79 29.38
C GLU A 25 15.56 5.26 28.21
N ASN A 26 15.87 4.84 26.98
CA ASN A 26 15.20 5.31 25.77
C ASN A 26 14.57 4.20 24.91
N PHE A 27 14.70 2.93 25.30
CA PHE A 27 14.22 1.80 24.50
C PHE A 27 12.75 1.92 24.08
N TYR A 28 11.86 2.15 25.05
CA TYR A 28 10.42 2.27 24.82
C TYR A 28 10.07 3.48 23.95
N SER A 29 10.75 4.62 24.17
CA SER A 29 10.52 5.83 23.39
C SER A 29 10.99 5.68 21.96
N GLU A 30 12.13 5.03 21.72
CA GLU A 30 12.63 4.80 20.35
C GLU A 30 11.72 3.85 19.58
N ILE A 31 11.21 2.78 20.22
CA ILE A 31 10.21 1.89 19.59
C ILE A 31 8.95 2.69 19.23
N LYS A 32 8.46 3.52 20.16
CA LYS A 32 7.29 4.36 19.90
C LYS A 32 7.51 5.33 18.74
N ILE A 33 8.65 6.04 18.72
CA ILE A 33 9.01 6.97 17.63
C ILE A 33 9.07 6.25 16.29
N PHE A 34 9.61 5.02 16.27
CA PHE A 34 9.66 4.19 15.06
C PHE A 34 8.24 3.81 14.57
N LEU A 35 7.37 3.32 15.46
CA LEU A 35 6.00 2.94 15.11
C LEU A 35 5.14 4.14 14.71
N ASP A 36 5.29 5.28 15.39
CA ASP A 36 4.59 6.53 15.05
C ASP A 36 5.02 7.04 13.67
N PHE A 37 6.32 6.94 13.34
CA PHE A 37 6.81 7.26 12.01
C PHE A 37 6.19 6.37 10.93
N ILE A 38 6.11 5.06 11.18
CA ILE A 38 5.45 4.13 10.26
C ILE A 38 3.99 4.53 10.03
N LYS A 39 3.22 4.76 11.09
CA LYS A 39 1.81 5.17 10.99
C LYS A 39 1.62 6.50 10.26
N SER A 40 2.56 7.43 10.43
CA SER A 40 2.52 8.75 9.78
C SER A 40 2.79 8.71 8.28
N ASN A 41 3.34 7.61 7.76
CA ASN A 41 3.69 7.45 6.36
C ASN A 41 2.71 6.47 5.70
N SER A 42 2.00 6.92 4.66
CA SER A 42 0.96 6.11 4.01
C SER A 42 1.46 4.76 3.47
N LEU A 43 2.70 4.72 2.96
CA LEU A 43 3.32 3.52 2.42
C LEU A 43 3.61 2.48 3.51
N LEU A 44 4.28 2.93 4.57
CA LEU A 44 4.65 2.08 5.69
C LEU A 44 3.41 1.63 6.49
N SER A 45 2.41 2.52 6.61
CA SER A 45 1.14 2.23 7.27
C SER A 45 0.37 1.12 6.56
N ALA A 46 0.36 1.11 5.21
CA ALA A 46 -0.26 0.04 4.44
C ALA A 46 0.40 -1.33 4.73
N ILE A 47 1.73 -1.40 4.75
CA ILE A 47 2.50 -2.62 5.07
C ILE A 47 2.13 -3.15 6.46
N ILE A 48 2.05 -2.27 7.45
CA ILE A 48 1.66 -2.68 8.82
C ILE A 48 0.20 -3.12 8.88
N HIS A 49 -0.70 -2.50 8.13
CA HIS A 49 -2.11 -2.89 8.11
C HIS A 49 -2.30 -4.34 7.62
N GLU A 50 -1.45 -4.82 6.70
CA GLU A 50 -1.45 -6.22 6.29
C GLU A 50 -1.06 -7.18 7.42
N ILE A 51 -0.06 -6.81 8.23
CA ILE A 51 0.31 -7.58 9.43
C ILE A 51 -0.85 -7.59 10.43
N GLU A 52 -1.53 -6.45 10.62
CA GLU A 52 -2.66 -6.33 11.54
C GLU A 52 -3.87 -7.19 11.14
N LYS A 53 -4.12 -7.38 9.83
CA LYS A 53 -5.20 -8.25 9.33
C LYS A 53 -5.06 -9.71 9.75
N LEU A 54 -3.85 -10.16 10.10
CA LEU A 54 -3.61 -11.53 10.59
C LEU A 54 -4.26 -11.79 11.94
N ASN A 55 -4.66 -10.74 12.68
CA ASN A 55 -5.30 -10.82 14.00
C ASN A 55 -4.54 -11.74 14.97
N PHE A 56 -3.22 -11.62 15.02
CA PHE A 56 -2.37 -12.45 15.87
C PHE A 56 -2.70 -12.23 17.36
N ASP A 57 -3.22 -13.26 18.01
CA ASP A 57 -3.57 -13.22 19.44
C ASP A 57 -2.33 -13.34 20.32
N ILE A 58 -1.66 -12.20 20.51
CA ILE A 58 -0.48 -12.10 21.35
C ILE A 58 -0.77 -12.48 22.81
N GLU A 59 -1.97 -12.22 23.32
CA GLU A 59 -2.28 -12.55 24.72
C GLU A 59 -2.34 -14.04 24.96
N SER A 60 -3.05 -14.78 24.10
CA SER A 60 -3.07 -16.24 24.13
C SER A 60 -1.67 -16.82 23.93
N TYR A 61 -0.91 -16.24 23.00
CA TYR A 61 0.46 -16.66 22.71
C TYR A 61 1.41 -16.50 23.91
N LEU A 62 1.35 -15.35 24.59
CA LEU A 62 2.17 -15.07 25.77
C LEU A 62 1.74 -15.85 27.01
N LYS A 63 0.43 -16.14 27.16
CA LYS A 63 -0.10 -16.93 28.29
C LYS A 63 0.30 -18.41 28.17
N GLY A 64 0.41 -18.93 26.95
CA GLY A 64 0.83 -20.29 26.66
C GLY A 64 -0.13 -21.36 27.15
N ASP A 65 -0.19 -22.48 26.42
CA ASP A 65 -0.86 -23.70 26.86
C ASP A 65 -0.22 -24.16 28.20
N GLU A 66 -1.03 -24.41 29.24
CA GLU A 66 -0.61 -24.62 30.65
C GLU A 66 0.49 -25.71 30.84
N ARG A 67 0.76 -26.49 29.78
CA ARG A 67 1.73 -27.59 29.72
C ARG A 67 3.13 -27.18 29.25
N ARG A 68 3.33 -25.99 28.67
CA ARG A 68 4.66 -25.53 28.23
C ARG A 68 5.41 -24.95 29.42
N HIS A 69 6.52 -25.57 29.78
CA HIS A 69 7.40 -25.08 30.86
C HIS A 69 7.81 -23.63 30.53
N ARG A 70 7.42 -22.70 31.42
CA ARG A 70 7.40 -21.22 31.33
C ARG A 70 8.74 -20.50 31.05
N ARG A 71 9.61 -21.05 30.23
CA ARG A 71 10.97 -20.52 29.99
C ARG A 71 11.27 -20.26 28.53
N PHE A 72 10.37 -20.52 27.58
CA PHE A 72 10.68 -20.29 26.17
C PHE A 72 9.42 -19.88 25.42
N ILE A 73 9.51 -18.79 24.67
CA ILE A 73 8.58 -18.53 23.57
C ILE A 73 9.23 -19.08 22.31
N GLU A 74 8.66 -20.14 21.77
CA GLU A 74 9.02 -20.64 20.46
C GLU A 74 8.58 -19.60 19.41
N TYR A 75 9.30 -19.49 18.31
CA TYR A 75 8.79 -18.73 17.18
C TYR A 75 7.70 -19.53 16.49
N PRO A 76 6.68 -18.86 15.91
CA PRO A 76 5.81 -19.51 14.93
C PRO A 76 6.65 -20.10 13.80
N ASN A 77 6.26 -21.27 13.31
CA ASN A 77 6.94 -21.92 12.17
C ASN A 77 6.67 -21.20 10.84
N ASP A 78 5.61 -20.40 10.79
CA ASP A 78 5.27 -19.58 9.64
C ASP A 78 5.97 -18.20 9.74
N TYR A 79 6.60 -17.76 8.65
CA TYR A 79 7.35 -16.51 8.60
C TYR A 79 6.46 -15.30 8.89
N ILE A 80 5.29 -15.26 8.28
CA ILE A 80 4.36 -14.13 8.42
C ILE A 80 3.79 -14.07 9.85
N GLN A 81 3.46 -15.21 10.46
CA GLN A 81 3.11 -15.25 11.88
C GLN A 81 4.25 -14.83 12.81
N LYS A 82 5.50 -15.18 12.48
CA LYS A 82 6.67 -14.68 13.23
C LYS A 82 6.76 -13.15 13.15
N ILE A 83 6.55 -12.55 11.98
CA ILE A 83 6.53 -11.09 11.83
C ILE A 83 5.37 -10.47 12.63
N ALA A 84 4.18 -11.09 12.62
CA ALA A 84 3.04 -10.64 13.41
C ALA A 84 3.28 -10.69 14.93
N LEU A 85 3.98 -11.72 15.43
CA LEU A 85 4.46 -11.79 16.81
C LEU A 85 5.42 -10.62 17.11
N CYS A 86 6.40 -10.39 16.23
CA CYS A 86 7.39 -9.32 16.40
C CYS A 86 6.71 -7.95 16.48
N TYR A 87 5.78 -7.66 15.56
CA TYR A 87 5.00 -6.42 15.55
C TYR A 87 4.16 -6.27 16.83
N SER A 88 3.44 -7.32 17.23
CA SER A 88 2.63 -7.31 18.44
C SER A 88 3.45 -7.01 19.70
N LEU A 89 4.65 -7.60 19.81
CA LEU A 89 5.57 -7.29 20.92
C LEU A 89 6.01 -5.83 20.90
N MET A 90 6.41 -5.30 19.75
CA MET A 90 6.81 -3.88 19.63
C MET A 90 5.68 -2.93 20.01
N LYS A 91 4.44 -3.27 19.66
CA LYS A 91 3.25 -2.52 20.07
C LYS A 91 3.09 -2.50 21.59
N LEU A 92 3.19 -3.66 22.24
CA LEU A 92 3.13 -3.76 23.70
C LEU A 92 4.23 -2.95 24.41
N PHE A 93 5.46 -2.97 23.89
CA PHE A 93 6.54 -2.12 24.40
C PHE A 93 6.23 -0.63 24.21
N SER A 94 5.79 -0.21 23.02
CA SER A 94 5.49 1.21 22.74
C SER A 94 4.36 1.78 23.61
N GLU A 95 3.45 0.91 24.05
CA GLU A 95 2.31 1.24 24.92
C GLU A 95 2.64 1.08 26.42
N ASN A 96 3.88 0.71 26.77
CA ASN A 96 4.31 0.37 28.12
C ASN A 96 3.47 -0.73 28.79
N LYS A 97 2.88 -1.63 27.99
CA LYS A 97 2.12 -2.80 28.47
C LYS A 97 2.99 -4.02 28.74
N LEU A 98 4.24 -3.98 28.27
CA LEU A 98 5.25 -5.01 28.50
C LEU A 98 6.55 -4.33 28.90
N SER A 99 7.14 -4.70 30.04
CA SER A 99 8.47 -4.23 30.42
C SER A 99 9.57 -5.21 29.99
N VAL A 100 10.79 -4.71 29.83
CA VAL A 100 11.98 -5.54 29.56
C VAL A 100 12.22 -6.54 30.69
N LEU A 101 11.83 -6.23 31.93
CA LEU A 101 11.93 -7.16 33.05
C LEU A 101 10.89 -8.28 32.98
N ASP A 102 9.69 -7.98 32.45
CA ASP A 102 8.65 -8.99 32.26
C ASP A 102 9.07 -10.03 31.21
N THR A 103 9.99 -9.69 30.30
CA THR A 103 10.51 -10.62 29.27
C THR A 103 11.33 -11.81 29.79
N LEU A 104 11.37 -12.05 31.10
CA LEU A 104 11.94 -13.27 31.67
C LEU A 104 11.30 -14.54 31.10
N PHE A 105 10.03 -14.49 30.65
CA PHE A 105 9.36 -15.59 29.95
C PHE A 105 9.91 -15.86 28.54
N LEU A 106 10.63 -14.89 27.94
CA LEU A 106 11.23 -15.01 26.62
C LEU A 106 12.62 -15.67 26.64
N ASN A 107 13.22 -15.90 27.83
CA ASN A 107 14.58 -16.45 28.04
C ASN A 107 15.62 -16.00 27.01
N ILE A 108 15.62 -14.69 26.79
CA ILE A 108 16.34 -14.04 25.70
C ILE A 108 17.84 -14.01 25.97
N THR A 109 18.23 -13.92 27.24
CA THR A 109 19.63 -13.85 27.65
C THR A 109 19.79 -14.20 29.14
N PRO A 110 20.87 -14.92 29.53
CA PRO A 110 21.21 -15.11 30.94
C PRO A 110 21.73 -13.83 31.61
N SER A 111 21.96 -12.75 30.85
CA SER A 111 22.43 -11.48 31.41
C SER A 111 21.41 -10.86 32.37
N ARG A 112 21.92 -10.27 33.44
CA ARG A 112 21.15 -9.45 34.38
C ARG A 112 21.12 -7.97 33.98
N SER A 113 21.91 -7.58 32.99
CA SER A 113 21.91 -6.21 32.45
C SER A 113 20.63 -5.96 31.65
N ILE A 114 19.91 -4.90 32.00
CA ILE A 114 18.70 -4.49 31.28
C ILE A 114 19.08 -4.02 29.86
N ASP A 115 20.21 -3.34 29.70
CA ASP A 115 20.74 -2.97 28.38
C ASP A 115 21.02 -4.19 27.49
N ASP A 116 21.56 -5.28 28.06
CA ASP A 116 21.76 -6.51 27.28
C ASP A 116 20.42 -7.11 26.85
N ARG A 117 19.40 -7.03 27.68
CA ARG A 117 18.05 -7.51 27.34
C ARG A 117 17.43 -6.65 26.25
N CYS A 118 17.49 -5.33 26.35
CA CYS A 118 17.06 -4.40 25.29
C CYS A 118 17.72 -4.75 23.95
N ARG A 119 19.04 -4.94 23.94
CA ARG A 119 19.80 -5.31 22.75
C ARG A 119 19.30 -6.61 22.13
N VAL A 120 19.10 -7.66 22.92
CA VAL A 120 18.67 -8.94 22.35
C VAL A 120 17.19 -8.89 21.93
N ILE A 121 16.31 -8.18 22.65
CA ILE A 121 14.94 -7.91 22.18
C ILE A 121 14.97 -7.22 20.81
N ALA A 122 15.83 -6.21 20.66
CA ALA A 122 15.97 -5.48 19.42
C ALA A 122 16.47 -6.41 18.29
N GLN A 123 17.47 -7.26 18.56
CA GLN A 123 18.01 -8.16 17.54
C GLN A 123 17.06 -9.31 17.17
N GLN A 124 16.30 -9.84 18.12
CA GLN A 124 15.47 -11.02 17.93
C GLN A 124 14.05 -10.71 17.44
N TYR A 125 13.50 -9.55 17.80
CA TYR A 125 12.10 -9.21 17.51
C TYR A 125 11.97 -7.94 16.70
N PHE A 126 12.69 -6.88 17.05
CA PHE A 126 12.60 -5.63 16.29
C PHE A 126 13.25 -5.75 14.90
N LYS A 127 14.45 -6.31 14.82
CA LYS A 127 15.21 -6.40 13.58
C LYS A 127 14.47 -7.19 12.49
N PRO A 128 13.89 -8.38 12.75
CA PRO A 128 13.11 -9.08 11.73
C PRO A 128 11.90 -8.28 11.23
N LEU A 129 11.21 -7.55 12.11
CA LEU A 129 10.12 -6.66 11.70
C LEU A 129 10.63 -5.54 10.79
N TYR A 130 11.74 -4.91 11.16
CA TYR A 130 12.36 -3.86 10.35
C TYR A 130 12.82 -4.39 8.97
N GLU A 131 13.47 -5.54 8.93
CA GLU A 131 13.92 -6.21 7.70
C GLU A 131 12.73 -6.55 6.81
N TYR A 132 11.65 -7.12 7.37
CA TYR A 132 10.40 -7.36 6.64
C TYR A 132 9.83 -6.07 6.04
N ILE A 133 9.79 -4.97 6.80
CA ILE A 133 9.30 -3.69 6.27
C ILE A 133 10.20 -3.20 5.13
N CYS A 134 11.52 -3.36 5.23
CA CYS A 134 12.44 -3.03 4.14
C CYS A 134 12.21 -3.89 2.89
N GLU A 135 12.02 -5.19 3.05
CA GLU A 135 11.66 -6.12 1.98
C GLU A 135 10.34 -5.69 1.33
N GLN A 136 9.30 -5.40 2.12
CA GLN A 136 8.01 -4.94 1.58
C GLN A 136 8.08 -3.57 0.90
N ILE A 137 8.98 -2.69 1.35
CA ILE A 137 9.28 -1.44 0.65
C ILE A 137 9.89 -1.73 -0.73
N GLU A 138 10.69 -2.78 -0.84
CA GLU A 138 11.27 -3.23 -2.09
C GLU A 138 10.23 -3.93 -2.98
N ASP A 139 9.35 -4.74 -2.38
CA ASP A 139 8.37 -5.61 -3.06
C ASP A 139 7.03 -4.89 -3.39
N GLY A 140 6.11 -4.71 -2.42
CA GLY A 140 4.73 -4.25 -2.69
C GLY A 140 4.52 -2.72 -2.69
N SER A 141 5.42 -1.99 -2.04
CA SER A 141 5.35 -0.53 -1.94
C SER A 141 5.67 0.18 -3.26
N THR A 142 6.33 -0.53 -4.16
CA THR A 142 6.81 0.01 -5.43
C THR A 142 5.65 0.39 -6.34
N ILE A 143 4.61 -0.44 -6.50
CA ILE A 143 3.55 -0.20 -7.50
C ILE A 143 2.65 0.98 -7.14
N LEU A 144 2.01 0.96 -5.97
CA LEU A 144 1.12 2.06 -5.57
C LEU A 144 1.86 3.40 -5.58
N TYR A 145 3.10 3.40 -5.09
CA TYR A 145 3.97 4.55 -5.14
C TYR A 145 4.32 5.00 -6.56
N LEU A 146 4.61 4.07 -7.47
CA LEU A 146 4.85 4.36 -8.88
C LEU A 146 3.61 5.00 -9.52
N LEU A 147 2.41 4.50 -9.22
CA LEU A 147 1.14 5.06 -9.71
C LEU A 147 0.86 6.46 -9.14
N LEU A 148 1.16 6.70 -7.87
CA LEU A 148 1.06 8.04 -7.28
C LEU A 148 2.07 9.02 -7.88
N ARG A 149 3.30 8.57 -8.12
CA ARG A 149 4.30 9.38 -8.84
C ARG A 149 3.87 9.64 -10.27
N TYR A 150 3.27 8.66 -10.93
CA TYR A 150 2.69 8.84 -12.26
C TYR A 150 1.60 9.91 -12.23
N LYS A 151 0.64 9.82 -11.30
CA LYS A 151 -0.38 10.85 -11.06
C LYS A 151 0.25 12.23 -10.93
N HIS A 152 1.23 12.42 -10.03
CA HIS A 152 1.89 13.72 -9.83
C HIS A 152 2.65 14.21 -11.06
N ARG A 153 3.45 13.32 -11.69
CA ARG A 153 4.19 13.63 -12.92
C ARG A 153 3.23 14.13 -14.00
N THR A 154 2.12 13.43 -14.15
CA THR A 154 1.12 13.70 -15.17
C THR A 154 0.36 14.98 -14.89
N GLU A 155 -0.21 15.14 -13.69
CA GLU A 155 -0.99 16.33 -13.32
C GLU A 155 -0.16 17.62 -13.35
N TRP A 156 1.14 17.56 -13.04
CA TRP A 156 1.99 18.74 -12.98
C TRP A 156 2.70 19.08 -14.29
N PHE A 157 3.18 18.07 -15.02
CA PHE A 157 4.10 18.30 -16.15
C PHE A 157 3.57 17.84 -17.50
N HIS A 158 2.60 16.92 -17.53
CA HIS A 158 2.14 16.32 -18.79
C HIS A 158 0.64 16.46 -19.02
N LYS A 159 -0.06 17.19 -18.15
CA LYS A 159 -1.52 17.33 -18.17
C LYS A 159 -2.03 17.73 -19.55
N ASP A 160 -1.56 18.86 -20.08
CA ASP A 160 -2.01 19.38 -21.38
C ASP A 160 -1.61 18.47 -22.54
N ARG A 161 -0.43 17.86 -22.49
CA ARG A 161 0.03 16.90 -23.51
C ARG A 161 -0.88 15.68 -23.57
N LEU A 162 -1.15 15.06 -22.41
CA LEU A 162 -1.97 13.85 -22.33
C LEU A 162 -3.44 14.15 -22.64
N PHE A 163 -3.95 15.29 -22.18
CA PHE A 163 -5.29 15.74 -22.56
C PHE A 163 -5.41 15.96 -24.06
N SER A 164 -4.40 16.56 -24.70
CA SER A 164 -4.37 16.74 -26.16
C SER A 164 -4.28 15.41 -26.91
N ILE A 165 -3.52 14.43 -26.39
CA ILE A 165 -3.47 13.07 -26.94
C ILE A 165 -4.86 12.44 -26.95
N TYR A 166 -5.59 12.53 -25.83
CA TYR A 166 -6.96 12.05 -25.73
C TYR A 166 -7.90 12.77 -26.71
N GLU A 167 -7.88 14.11 -26.76
CA GLU A 167 -8.76 14.89 -27.64
C GLU A 167 -8.49 14.63 -29.14
N SER A 168 -7.24 14.35 -29.51
CA SER A 168 -6.86 14.07 -30.90
C SER A 168 -7.40 12.75 -31.44
N ASP A 169 -7.61 11.76 -30.57
CA ASP A 169 -8.23 10.47 -30.92
C ASP A 169 -9.01 9.91 -29.73
N THR A 170 -10.24 10.42 -29.55
CA THR A 170 -11.08 9.98 -28.42
C THR A 170 -11.48 8.51 -28.50
N LYS A 171 -11.41 7.88 -29.68
CA LYS A 171 -11.76 6.46 -29.84
C LYS A 171 -10.67 5.54 -29.27
N ARG A 172 -9.41 5.96 -29.39
CA ARG A 172 -8.24 5.26 -28.83
C ARG A 172 -7.68 5.96 -27.60
N GLY A 173 -8.46 6.84 -26.99
CA GLY A 173 -8.04 7.67 -25.86
C GLY A 173 -7.56 6.83 -24.67
N GLU A 174 -8.31 5.80 -24.29
CA GLU A 174 -7.92 4.89 -23.20
C GLU A 174 -6.62 4.15 -23.53
N GLU A 175 -6.52 3.58 -24.73
CA GLU A 175 -5.32 2.87 -25.21
C GLU A 175 -4.08 3.78 -25.21
N ASN A 176 -4.19 5.00 -25.74
CA ASN A 176 -3.08 5.94 -25.84
C ASN A 176 -2.60 6.43 -24.46
N LEU A 177 -3.53 6.65 -23.51
CA LEU A 177 -3.19 7.01 -22.15
C LEU A 177 -2.62 5.82 -21.36
N THR A 178 -3.08 4.61 -21.64
CA THR A 178 -2.48 3.38 -21.11
C THR A 178 -1.07 3.19 -21.61
N LEU A 179 -0.78 3.47 -22.90
CA LEU A 179 0.58 3.40 -23.45
C LEU A 179 1.55 4.37 -22.74
N ASP A 180 1.13 5.59 -22.42
CA ASP A 180 1.99 6.53 -21.65
C ASP A 180 2.31 6.00 -20.24
N LEU A 181 1.33 5.37 -19.59
CA LEU A 181 1.51 4.73 -18.30
C LEU A 181 2.46 3.53 -18.39
N GLN A 182 2.31 2.69 -19.42
CA GLN A 182 3.20 1.55 -19.70
C GLN A 182 4.63 2.02 -19.94
N GLU A 183 4.82 3.05 -20.77
CA GLU A 183 6.14 3.66 -21.01
C GLU A 183 6.75 4.20 -19.72
N TYR A 184 5.96 4.89 -18.90
CA TYR A 184 6.43 5.36 -17.60
C TYR A 184 6.87 4.20 -16.71
N LEU A 185 6.05 3.15 -16.55
CA LEU A 185 6.34 2.00 -15.70
C LEU A 185 7.59 1.25 -16.17
N HIS A 186 7.74 1.07 -17.49
CA HIS A 186 8.95 0.50 -18.09
C HIS A 186 10.19 1.33 -17.73
N ASN A 187 10.12 2.64 -17.88
CA ASN A 187 11.20 3.56 -17.51
C ASN A 187 11.51 3.59 -16.01
N GLN A 188 10.58 3.11 -15.16
CA GLN A 188 10.81 2.94 -13.73
C GLN A 188 11.36 1.55 -13.36
N GLY A 189 11.63 0.69 -14.35
CA GLY A 189 12.20 -0.64 -14.15
C GLY A 189 11.16 -1.74 -13.92
N ILE A 190 9.89 -1.50 -14.25
CA ILE A 190 8.90 -2.58 -14.31
C ILE A 190 9.11 -3.34 -15.61
N ASP A 191 9.52 -4.59 -15.49
CA ASP A 191 9.69 -5.48 -16.65
C ASP A 191 8.33 -5.88 -17.21
N TYR A 192 8.24 -5.84 -18.55
CA TYR A 192 7.09 -6.28 -19.32
C TYR A 192 5.72 -5.69 -18.88
N PRO A 193 5.53 -4.35 -18.81
CA PRO A 193 4.24 -3.74 -18.48
C PRO A 193 3.31 -3.78 -19.71
N PHE A 194 2.93 -4.98 -20.14
CA PHE A 194 2.14 -5.22 -21.33
C PHE A 194 0.72 -5.63 -20.97
N SER A 195 -0.23 -5.41 -21.87
CA SER A 195 -1.50 -6.10 -21.84
C SER A 195 -1.25 -7.59 -22.16
N THR A 196 -1.41 -8.47 -21.16
CA THR A 196 -1.15 -9.91 -21.30
C THR A 196 -2.07 -10.62 -22.32
N PRO A 197 -1.72 -11.86 -22.73
CA PRO A 197 -2.64 -12.79 -23.39
C PRO A 197 -3.92 -13.02 -22.55
N HIS A 198 -4.98 -13.54 -23.18
CA HIS A 198 -6.28 -13.80 -22.55
C HIS A 198 -6.17 -14.47 -21.16
N SER A 199 -6.60 -13.77 -20.09
CA SER A 199 -7.01 -14.42 -18.84
C SER A 199 -8.40 -15.06 -19.02
N PRO A 200 -8.82 -15.98 -18.13
CA PRO A 200 -10.17 -16.53 -18.14
C PRO A 200 -11.26 -15.43 -18.09
N SER A 201 -10.94 -14.30 -17.45
CA SER A 201 -11.83 -13.15 -17.28
C SER A 201 -11.70 -12.06 -18.35
N GLY A 202 -10.73 -12.16 -19.28
CA GLY A 202 -10.50 -11.18 -20.35
C GLY A 202 -9.04 -10.74 -20.50
N ARG A 203 -8.79 -9.60 -21.14
CA ARG A 203 -7.45 -8.97 -21.17
C ARG A 203 -7.42 -7.82 -20.18
N SER A 204 -6.48 -7.84 -19.25
CA SER A 204 -6.19 -6.69 -18.40
C SER A 204 -5.47 -5.61 -19.21
N ASP A 205 -5.78 -4.35 -18.92
CA ASP A 205 -5.13 -3.20 -19.57
C ASP A 205 -3.63 -3.17 -19.30
N LEU A 206 -3.19 -3.62 -18.12
CA LEU A 206 -1.79 -3.70 -17.77
C LEU A 206 -1.52 -4.79 -16.74
N VAL A 207 -0.70 -5.78 -17.12
CA VAL A 207 -0.06 -6.70 -16.18
C VAL A 207 1.46 -6.52 -16.31
N GLY A 208 2.12 -6.11 -15.24
CA GLY A 208 3.58 -5.99 -15.19
C GLY A 208 4.18 -7.12 -14.37
N LEU A 209 5.49 -7.38 -14.52
CA LEU A 209 6.19 -8.42 -13.73
C LEU A 209 5.62 -9.85 -13.95
N ILE A 210 5.06 -10.13 -15.12
CA ILE A 210 4.42 -11.43 -15.45
C ILE A 210 5.40 -12.62 -15.33
N GLU A 211 6.69 -12.37 -15.58
CA GLU A 211 7.75 -13.38 -15.47
C GLU A 211 8.27 -13.56 -14.04
N THR A 212 7.76 -12.79 -13.07
CA THR A 212 8.11 -12.94 -11.64
C THR A 212 6.99 -13.65 -10.89
N ASN A 213 7.27 -14.08 -9.65
CA ASN A 213 6.26 -14.64 -8.76
C ASN A 213 5.24 -13.58 -8.27
N ASP A 214 5.42 -12.30 -8.62
CA ASP A 214 4.61 -11.18 -8.15
C ASP A 214 4.10 -10.25 -9.27
N PRO A 215 3.15 -10.70 -10.12
CA PRO A 215 2.60 -9.86 -11.18
C PRO A 215 1.79 -8.68 -10.63
N MET A 216 2.05 -7.49 -11.19
CA MET A 216 1.25 -6.28 -10.98
C MET A 216 -0.06 -6.38 -11.74
N VAL A 217 -1.18 -6.11 -11.06
CA VAL A 217 -2.52 -6.11 -11.67
C VAL A 217 -3.12 -4.71 -11.67
N LEU A 218 -3.29 -4.12 -12.84
CA LEU A 218 -3.78 -2.76 -13.00
C LEU A 218 -4.84 -2.65 -14.11
N GLU A 219 -5.96 -2.02 -13.79
CA GLU A 219 -6.98 -1.61 -14.76
C GLU A 219 -6.92 -0.09 -14.98
N VAL A 220 -7.14 0.35 -16.23
CA VAL A 220 -7.19 1.77 -16.59
C VAL A 220 -8.61 2.11 -17.05
N LYS A 221 -9.16 3.23 -16.58
CA LYS A 221 -10.45 3.72 -17.07
C LYS A 221 -10.43 5.22 -17.32
N LEU A 222 -11.32 5.68 -18.18
CA LEU A 222 -11.61 7.09 -18.39
C LEU A 222 -12.79 7.56 -17.55
N PHE A 223 -12.82 8.84 -17.21
CA PHE A 223 -14.00 9.54 -16.72
C PHE A 223 -14.25 10.79 -17.55
N ASN A 224 -15.39 10.84 -18.24
CA ASN A 224 -15.86 11.93 -19.09
C ASN A 224 -17.35 11.72 -19.36
N LEU A 225 -18.20 12.56 -18.76
CA LEU A 225 -19.64 12.36 -18.81
C LEU A 225 -20.22 12.66 -20.19
N GLU A 226 -19.60 13.56 -20.95
CA GLU A 226 -20.04 13.89 -22.32
C GLU A 226 -19.80 12.73 -23.29
N LYS A 227 -18.85 11.85 -22.99
CA LYS A 227 -18.52 10.66 -23.79
C LYS A 227 -19.11 9.36 -23.21
N GLY A 228 -19.89 9.43 -22.13
CA GLY A 228 -20.52 8.28 -21.50
C GLY A 228 -19.59 7.45 -20.61
N TYR A 229 -18.39 7.94 -20.30
CA TYR A 229 -17.50 7.34 -19.30
C TYR A 229 -17.90 7.83 -17.90
N ASP A 230 -18.99 7.25 -17.38
CA ASP A 230 -19.64 7.65 -16.14
C ASP A 230 -19.32 6.72 -14.96
N LYS A 231 -20.03 6.90 -13.84
CA LYS A 231 -19.86 6.04 -12.65
C LYS A 231 -20.09 4.55 -12.92
N ALA A 232 -20.96 4.19 -13.86
CA ALA A 232 -21.18 2.79 -14.22
C ALA A 232 -19.95 2.22 -14.96
N TYR A 233 -19.32 3.03 -15.80
CA TYR A 233 -18.05 2.68 -16.46
C TYR A 233 -16.91 2.51 -15.45
N ILE A 234 -16.81 3.39 -14.45
CA ILE A 234 -15.82 3.24 -13.35
C ILE A 234 -16.08 1.98 -12.53
N ARG A 235 -17.34 1.67 -12.20
CA ARG A 235 -17.71 0.43 -11.50
C ARG A 235 -17.31 -0.82 -12.30
N LYS A 236 -17.44 -0.80 -13.63
CA LYS A 236 -16.95 -1.91 -14.48
C LYS A 236 -15.43 -2.09 -14.33
N GLY A 237 -14.66 -1.01 -14.36
CA GLY A 237 -13.21 -1.08 -14.11
C GLY A 237 -12.85 -1.62 -12.73
N LEU A 238 -13.60 -1.27 -11.69
CA LEU A 238 -13.43 -1.82 -10.34
C LEU A 238 -13.63 -3.35 -10.33
N VAL A 239 -14.69 -3.85 -10.98
CA VAL A 239 -14.95 -5.29 -11.12
C VAL A 239 -13.84 -5.98 -11.89
N GLN A 240 -13.33 -5.36 -12.96
CA GLN A 240 -12.22 -5.91 -13.75
C GLN A 240 -10.95 -6.02 -12.91
N ALA A 241 -10.54 -4.95 -12.23
CA ALA A 241 -9.38 -4.95 -11.32
C ALA A 241 -9.50 -6.05 -10.24
N TYR A 242 -10.69 -6.21 -9.66
CA TYR A 242 -10.98 -7.29 -8.71
C TYR A 242 -10.83 -8.69 -9.31
N ARG A 243 -11.40 -8.92 -10.50
CA ARG A 243 -11.29 -10.21 -11.20
C ARG A 243 -9.84 -10.53 -11.54
N TYR A 244 -9.06 -9.56 -11.97
CA TYR A 244 -7.63 -9.80 -12.22
C TYR A 244 -6.86 -10.09 -10.92
N ALA A 245 -7.18 -9.44 -9.81
CA ALA A 245 -6.58 -9.77 -8.52
C ALA A 245 -6.88 -11.23 -8.13
N ILE A 246 -8.08 -11.74 -8.45
CA ILE A 246 -8.40 -13.17 -8.30
C ILE A 246 -7.59 -14.03 -9.27
N ASP A 247 -7.64 -13.74 -10.57
CA ASP A 247 -6.99 -14.52 -11.64
C ASP A 247 -5.49 -14.71 -11.37
N TYR A 248 -4.83 -13.69 -10.82
CA TYR A 248 -3.40 -13.69 -10.51
C TYR A 248 -3.07 -13.98 -9.03
N GLY A 249 -4.07 -14.34 -8.21
CA GLY A 249 -3.87 -14.69 -6.80
C GLY A 249 -3.32 -13.56 -5.93
N LYS A 250 -3.55 -12.30 -6.30
CA LYS A 250 -3.05 -11.12 -5.59
C LYS A 250 -3.98 -10.74 -4.43
N PRO A 251 -3.46 -10.28 -3.29
CA PRO A 251 -4.28 -9.70 -2.22
C PRO A 251 -4.77 -8.29 -2.58
N THR A 252 -4.08 -7.62 -3.50
CA THR A 252 -4.34 -6.24 -3.90
C THR A 252 -4.45 -6.08 -5.42
N GLY A 253 -5.21 -5.07 -5.85
CA GLY A 253 -5.30 -4.67 -7.25
C GLY A 253 -5.39 -3.15 -7.38
N TYR A 254 -5.20 -2.63 -8.59
CA TYR A 254 -5.17 -1.19 -8.83
C TYR A 254 -6.16 -0.80 -9.94
N LEU A 255 -6.87 0.31 -9.73
CA LEU A 255 -7.69 0.98 -10.72
C LEU A 255 -7.20 2.42 -10.89
N LEU A 256 -6.65 2.74 -12.06
CA LEU A 256 -6.24 4.10 -12.41
C LEU A 256 -7.31 4.75 -13.31
N ILE A 257 -7.78 5.92 -12.91
CA ILE A 257 -8.84 6.64 -13.61
C ILE A 257 -8.30 7.97 -14.13
N TYR A 258 -8.31 8.17 -15.44
CA TYR A 258 -8.06 9.48 -16.02
C TYR A 258 -9.33 10.32 -16.00
N ASN A 259 -9.35 11.34 -15.14
CA ASN A 259 -10.43 12.32 -15.11
C ASN A 259 -10.23 13.37 -16.21
N LEU A 260 -11.01 13.22 -17.27
CA LEU A 260 -11.04 14.08 -18.45
C LEU A 260 -12.27 15.01 -18.43
N ASP A 261 -13.02 15.04 -17.34
CA ASP A 261 -14.18 15.92 -17.15
C ASP A 261 -13.76 17.17 -16.34
N LYS A 262 -14.50 18.26 -16.51
CA LYS A 262 -14.33 19.48 -15.71
C LYS A 262 -14.68 19.29 -14.23
N ARG A 263 -15.43 18.23 -13.92
CA ARG A 263 -15.82 17.89 -12.54
C ARG A 263 -14.67 17.23 -11.81
N ASP A 264 -14.59 17.48 -10.51
CA ASP A 264 -13.60 16.83 -9.64
C ASP A 264 -14.16 15.48 -9.21
N LEU A 265 -13.73 14.41 -9.90
CA LEU A 265 -14.10 13.05 -9.55
C LEU A 265 -13.52 12.69 -8.18
N SER A 266 -14.40 12.44 -7.24
CA SER A 266 -14.07 12.09 -5.87
C SER A 266 -14.86 10.88 -5.41
N PHE A 267 -14.37 10.23 -4.36
CA PHE A 267 -14.99 9.06 -3.76
C PHE A 267 -15.28 9.35 -2.29
N GLU A 268 -16.34 8.75 -1.78
CA GLU A 268 -16.64 8.80 -0.35
C GLU A 268 -15.47 8.23 0.46
N LYS A 269 -14.99 8.99 1.44
CA LYS A 269 -13.90 8.57 2.33
C LYS A 269 -14.49 8.08 3.64
N ASN A 270 -14.27 6.80 3.93
CA ASN A 270 -14.64 6.20 5.22
C ASN A 270 -13.48 6.18 6.22
N ASP A 271 -12.24 6.37 5.75
CA ASP A 271 -11.00 6.31 6.55
C ASP A 271 -10.11 7.56 6.34
N ASP A 272 -9.21 7.83 7.30
CA ASP A 272 -8.17 8.87 7.23
C ASP A 272 -7.09 8.61 6.16
N SER A 273 -7.24 7.56 5.35
CA SER A 273 -6.29 7.22 4.30
C SER A 273 -6.25 8.31 3.21
N PRO A 274 -5.04 8.72 2.76
CA PRO A 274 -4.91 9.67 1.66
C PRO A 274 -5.36 9.08 0.31
N ILE A 275 -5.47 7.75 0.21
CA ILE A 275 -5.80 7.02 -1.03
C ILE A 275 -7.08 6.23 -0.80
N LYS A 276 -8.00 6.29 -1.77
CA LYS A 276 -9.22 5.48 -1.74
C LYS A 276 -8.86 4.01 -2.00
N SER A 277 -9.30 3.13 -1.12
CA SER A 277 -9.38 1.70 -1.41
C SER A 277 -10.81 1.20 -1.20
N VAL A 278 -11.12 0.08 -1.85
CA VAL A 278 -12.39 -0.64 -1.71
C VAL A 278 -12.06 -2.10 -1.43
N LYS A 279 -12.61 -2.66 -0.35
CA LYS A 279 -12.46 -4.07 0.01
C LYS A 279 -13.60 -4.87 -0.61
N LEU A 280 -13.24 -5.91 -1.37
CA LEU A 280 -14.16 -6.84 -2.03
C LEU A 280 -13.72 -8.26 -1.65
N GLY A 281 -14.48 -8.93 -0.77
CA GLY A 281 -14.07 -10.22 -0.22
C GLY A 281 -12.74 -10.12 0.54
N ASP A 282 -11.77 -10.96 0.17
CA ASP A 282 -10.40 -10.96 0.70
C ASP A 282 -9.45 -10.01 -0.05
N LYS A 283 -9.94 -9.29 -1.06
CA LYS A 283 -9.14 -8.42 -1.94
C LYS A 283 -9.31 -6.95 -1.61
N GLU A 284 -8.26 -6.18 -1.81
CA GLU A 284 -8.29 -4.72 -1.66
C GLU A 284 -7.89 -4.03 -2.96
N ILE A 285 -8.78 -3.19 -3.49
CA ILE A 285 -8.54 -2.45 -4.74
C ILE A 285 -8.28 -0.99 -4.45
N TYR A 286 -7.09 -0.50 -4.81
CA TYR A 286 -6.71 0.91 -4.69
C TYR A 286 -7.17 1.69 -5.91
N ILE A 287 -7.80 2.84 -5.69
CA ILE A 287 -8.32 3.72 -6.73
C ILE A 287 -7.46 4.98 -6.81
N ILE A 288 -6.87 5.23 -7.98
CA ILE A 288 -6.02 6.39 -8.25
C ILE A 288 -6.70 7.24 -9.32
N VAL A 289 -7.06 8.47 -9.00
CA VAL A 289 -7.59 9.43 -9.99
C VAL A 289 -6.46 10.31 -10.49
N VAL A 290 -6.32 10.48 -11.81
CA VAL A 290 -5.36 11.38 -12.48
C VAL A 290 -6.14 12.46 -13.21
N ASN A 291 -6.05 13.71 -12.74
CA ASN A 291 -6.82 14.83 -13.27
C ASN A 291 -6.16 15.42 -14.52
N LEU A 292 -6.75 15.16 -15.69
CA LEU A 292 -6.25 15.58 -16.99
C LEU A 292 -7.02 16.75 -17.62
N TYR A 293 -8.27 16.99 -17.23
CA TYR A 293 -9.08 18.04 -17.86
C TYR A 293 -8.39 19.40 -17.86
N SER A 294 -8.20 19.96 -19.06
CA SER A 294 -7.61 21.28 -19.27
C SER A 294 -8.46 22.06 -20.27
N ASP A 295 -9.04 23.18 -19.85
CA ASP A 295 -9.76 24.11 -20.72
C ASP A 295 -8.96 25.39 -20.99
N GLY A 296 -7.64 25.36 -20.72
CA GLY A 296 -6.73 26.49 -20.90
C GLY A 296 -6.94 27.64 -19.91
N LYS A 297 -7.86 27.51 -18.94
CA LYS A 297 -8.12 28.56 -17.95
C LYS A 297 -7.19 28.44 -16.74
N SER A 298 -6.79 29.58 -16.22
CA SER A 298 -6.03 29.68 -14.96
C SER A 298 -6.91 29.32 -13.76
N ALA A 299 -6.28 28.91 -12.65
CA ALA A 299 -6.99 28.60 -11.40
C ALA A 299 -7.86 29.78 -10.89
N SER A 300 -7.48 31.02 -11.20
CA SER A 300 -8.25 32.24 -10.89
C SER A 300 -9.51 32.42 -11.74
N GLU A 301 -9.61 31.75 -12.89
CA GLU A 301 -10.74 31.84 -13.82
C GLU A 301 -11.72 30.66 -13.66
N ILE A 302 -11.29 29.60 -12.99
CA ILE A 302 -12.12 28.43 -12.67
C ILE A 302 -13.14 28.84 -11.58
N LYS A 303 -14.43 28.81 -11.93
CA LYS A 303 -15.53 29.00 -10.97
C LYS A 303 -15.55 27.83 -9.96
N LYS A 304 -16.33 27.99 -8.87
CA LYS A 304 -16.47 27.03 -7.75
C LYS A 304 -16.24 25.55 -8.13
N PRO A 305 -15.54 24.76 -7.30
CA PRO A 305 -15.33 23.33 -7.54
C PRO A 305 -16.66 22.63 -7.86
N LEU A 306 -16.64 21.76 -8.87
CA LEU A 306 -17.78 20.93 -9.27
C LEU A 306 -17.49 19.48 -8.90
N PRO A 307 -17.60 19.09 -7.61
CA PRO A 307 -17.34 17.72 -7.21
C PRO A 307 -18.35 16.76 -7.84
N TYR A 308 -17.86 15.61 -8.30
CA TYR A 308 -18.66 14.46 -8.68
C TYR A 308 -18.28 13.30 -7.77
N ILE A 309 -19.10 13.05 -6.76
CA ILE A 309 -18.84 12.04 -5.73
C ILE A 309 -19.49 10.73 -6.17
N ILE A 310 -18.70 9.66 -6.23
CA ILE A 310 -19.21 8.28 -6.32
C ILE A 310 -19.20 7.70 -4.91
N ASP A 311 -20.37 7.29 -4.44
CA ASP A 311 -20.58 6.69 -3.13
C ASP A 311 -20.18 5.22 -3.08
N ASP A 312 -19.79 4.74 -1.89
CA ASP A 312 -19.36 3.36 -1.72
C ASP A 312 -20.50 2.37 -1.94
N THR A 313 -21.73 2.76 -1.58
CA THR A 313 -22.92 1.94 -1.80
C THR A 313 -23.08 1.61 -3.28
N TYR A 314 -22.87 2.58 -4.17
CA TYR A 314 -22.92 2.40 -5.61
C TYR A 314 -21.77 1.53 -6.14
N LEU A 315 -20.55 1.74 -5.65
CA LEU A 315 -19.39 0.95 -6.07
C LEU A 315 -19.50 -0.52 -5.66
N LEU A 316 -20.09 -0.78 -4.50
CA LEU A 316 -20.22 -2.10 -3.90
C LEU A 316 -21.51 -2.84 -4.27
N ASN A 317 -22.49 -2.14 -4.87
CA ASN A 317 -23.72 -2.78 -5.30
C ASN A 317 -23.50 -3.52 -6.64
N PHE A 318 -23.12 -4.79 -6.53
CA PHE A 318 -23.09 -5.76 -7.62
C PHE A 318 -24.40 -6.56 -7.60
N GLU A 319 -25.52 -5.93 -7.97
CA GLU A 319 -26.72 -6.70 -8.31
C GLU A 319 -26.36 -7.65 -9.47
N GLU A 320 -26.73 -8.93 -9.31
CA GLU A 320 -26.56 -9.99 -10.32
C GLU A 320 -27.38 -9.62 -11.57
N GLU A 321 -26.76 -8.98 -12.57
CA GLU A 321 -27.29 -8.88 -13.93
C GLU A 321 -26.90 -10.09 -14.78
#